data_AF-A0A972MXJ1-F1
#
_entry.id   AF-A0A972MXJ1-F1
#
_cell.length_a   1.000
_cell.length_b   1.000
_cell.length_c   1.000
_cell.angle_alpha   90.00
_cell.angle_beta   90.00
_cell.angle_gamma   90.00
#
_symmetry.space_group_name_H-M   'P 1'
#
loop_
_entity.id
_entity.type
_entity.pdbx_description
1 polymer ?
#
loop_
_entity_poly.entity_id
_entity_poly.type
_entity_poly.pdbx_seq_one_letter_code
_entity_poly.pdbx_strand_id
1 'polypeptide(L)'
;MELASIIVGYLDRFIEILLNTVDDVLPILGILIGFQLFVLREKIPNLKRVALGFFFVLIGLAFFLQGLEQTLFPIGRLMAEQLTNPTFIFGKEMVGEFAFTWQDYYWVYIFAFAIGFSTTIAEPSLLAVAIKAEQVSGGAISIWGLRLAVALGVAIGISLGTFRIVTGYPIHWFIIVGYIFVVIQTFYAPKMIVPLAYDSGGVTTSTVTVPLVAALGLGLAETVPGRSALIDGFGLIAFASLFPIISVMAYAQISEYRTLKAQRIRAENRPNEPELDKPH
;
A
#
# COMPACT_ATOMS: atom_id res chain seq x y z
N MET A 1 -14.20 41.29 8.68
CA MET A 1 -13.39 40.80 9.81
C MET A 1 -13.36 39.27 9.85
N GLU A 2 -14.52 38.61 9.77
CA GLU A 2 -14.65 37.14 9.87
C GLU A 2 -13.97 36.35 8.72
N LEU A 3 -14.09 36.81 7.48
CA LEU A 3 -13.42 36.17 6.33
C LEU A 3 -11.88 36.28 6.42
N ALA A 4 -11.38 37.41 6.91
CA ALA A 4 -9.94 37.63 7.06
C ALA A 4 -9.36 36.72 8.16
N SER A 5 -10.06 36.53 9.29
CA SER A 5 -9.62 35.60 10.33
C SER A 5 -9.64 34.15 9.85
N ILE A 6 -10.61 33.75 9.02
CA ILE A 6 -10.67 32.42 8.43
C ILE A 6 -9.46 32.18 7.51
N ILE A 7 -9.19 33.13 6.60
CA ILE A 7 -8.06 33.03 5.66
C ILE A 7 -6.73 32.96 6.41
N VAL A 8 -6.54 33.80 7.44
CA VAL A 8 -5.35 33.78 8.28
C VAL A 8 -5.19 32.43 8.97
N GLY A 9 -6.25 31.86 9.55
CA GLY A 9 -6.19 30.53 10.17
C GLY A 9 -5.82 29.41 9.20
N TYR A 10 -6.32 29.44 7.95
CA TYR A 10 -5.90 28.48 6.93
C TYR A 10 -4.44 28.64 6.52
N LEU A 11 -3.95 29.88 6.46
CA LEU A 11 -2.57 30.19 6.10
C LEU A 11 -1.60 29.75 7.20
N ASP A 12 -1.92 30.03 8.46
CA ASP A 12 -1.13 29.63 9.62
C ASP A 12 -1.00 28.11 9.69
N ARG A 13 -2.12 27.39 9.52
CA ARG A 13 -2.11 25.92 9.45
C ARG A 13 -1.29 25.38 8.28
N PHE A 14 -1.38 26.01 7.10
CA PHE A 14 -0.57 25.61 5.95
C PHE A 14 0.93 25.81 6.21
N ILE A 15 1.31 26.93 6.83
CA ILE A 15 2.70 27.21 7.19
C ILE A 15 3.20 26.19 8.21
N GLU A 16 2.40 25.86 9.22
CA GLU A 16 2.72 24.82 10.21
C GLU A 16 2.95 23.46 9.54
N ILE A 17 2.03 23.02 8.67
CA ILE A 17 2.19 21.78 7.90
C ILE A 17 3.45 21.82 7.04
N LEU A 18 3.74 22.94 6.38
CA LEU A 18 4.93 23.10 5.54
C LEU A 18 6.21 22.98 6.36
N LEU A 19 6.28 23.60 7.55
CA LEU A 19 7.44 23.54 8.44
C LEU A 19 7.65 22.12 8.98
N ASN A 20 6.58 21.47 9.45
CA ASN A 20 6.63 20.07 9.89
C ASN A 20 7.09 19.15 8.75
N THR A 21 6.59 19.37 7.53
CA THR A 21 7.01 18.61 6.34
C THR A 21 8.49 18.81 6.03
N VAL A 22 9.03 20.02 6.20
CA VAL A 22 10.46 20.28 6.03
C VAL A 22 11.25 19.46 7.04
N ASP A 23 10.86 19.49 8.32
CA ASP A 23 11.54 18.77 9.40
C ASP A 23 11.48 17.25 9.20
N ASP A 24 10.36 16.72 8.69
CA ASP A 24 10.18 15.30 8.38
C ASP A 24 11.04 14.84 7.18
N VAL A 25 11.22 15.70 6.17
CA VAL A 25 11.95 15.37 4.94
C VAL A 25 13.46 15.62 5.06
N LEU A 26 13.89 16.55 5.93
CA LEU A 26 15.30 16.93 6.09
C LEU A 26 16.23 15.74 6.39
N PRO A 27 15.88 14.78 7.28
CA PRO A 27 16.71 13.61 7.54
C PRO A 27 16.89 12.73 6.31
N ILE A 28 15.83 12.53 5.52
CA ILE A 28 15.86 11.76 4.28
C ILE A 28 16.79 12.45 3.28
N LEU A 29 16.64 13.76 3.10
CA LEU A 29 17.51 14.55 2.23
C LEU A 29 18.97 14.48 2.68
N GLY A 30 19.22 14.55 3.99
CA GLY A 30 20.55 14.42 4.57
C GLY A 30 21.20 13.08 4.24
N ILE A 31 20.45 11.98 4.37
CA ILE A 31 20.91 10.63 3.99
C ILE A 31 21.20 10.57 2.49
N LEU A 32 20.30 11.08 1.63
CA LEU A 32 20.49 11.05 0.18
C LEU A 32 21.72 11.84 -0.27
N ILE A 33 21.90 13.06 0.26
CA ILE A 33 23.09 13.89 -0.02
C ILE A 33 24.34 13.19 0.50
N GLY A 34 24.28 12.60 1.70
CA GLY A 34 25.38 11.83 2.26
C GLY A 34 25.77 10.64 1.38
N PHE A 35 24.79 9.87 0.92
CA PHE A 35 25.03 8.74 0.02
C PHE A 35 25.63 9.19 -1.32
N GLN A 36 25.10 10.27 -1.90
CA GLN A 36 25.61 10.84 -3.15
C GLN A 36 27.07 11.30 -3.03
N LEU A 37 27.40 12.05 -1.97
CA LEU A 37 28.73 12.66 -1.81
C LEU A 37 29.78 11.67 -1.27
N PHE A 38 29.41 10.78 -0.33
CA PHE A 38 30.37 9.92 0.35
C PHE A 38 30.43 8.49 -0.22
N VAL A 39 29.30 7.92 -0.63
CA VAL A 39 29.24 6.54 -1.13
C VAL A 39 29.43 6.51 -2.65
N LEU A 40 28.62 7.25 -3.40
CA LEU A 40 28.73 7.34 -4.86
C LEU A 40 29.91 8.21 -5.30
N ARG A 41 30.35 9.15 -4.43
CA ARG A 41 31.46 10.09 -4.69
C ARG A 41 31.24 10.95 -5.92
N GLU A 42 29.99 11.27 -6.22
CA GLU A 42 29.61 12.13 -7.34
C GLU A 42 29.09 13.48 -6.85
N LYS A 43 29.37 14.54 -7.62
CA LYS A 43 28.77 15.86 -7.35
C LYS A 43 27.29 15.81 -7.70
N ILE A 44 26.46 16.55 -6.97
CA ILE A 44 25.04 16.68 -7.28
C ILE A 44 24.89 17.36 -8.65
N PRO A 45 24.36 16.67 -9.67
CA PRO A 45 24.17 17.26 -10.99
C PRO A 45 23.08 18.34 -10.92
N ASN A 46 23.33 19.49 -11.55
CA ASN A 46 22.35 20.58 -11.65
C ASN A 46 21.74 21.04 -10.31
N LEU A 47 22.57 21.36 -9.31
CA LEU A 47 22.14 21.74 -7.96
C LEU A 47 20.97 22.73 -7.92
N LYS A 48 20.98 23.77 -8.79
CA LYS A 48 19.87 24.74 -8.89
C LYS A 48 18.55 24.10 -9.27
N ARG A 49 18.55 23.17 -10.23
CA ARG A 49 17.35 22.45 -10.69
C ARG A 49 16.86 21.49 -9.61
N VAL A 50 17.77 20.81 -8.92
CA VAL A 50 17.44 19.92 -7.80
C VAL A 50 16.81 20.71 -6.65
N ALA A 51 17.42 21.83 -6.25
CA ALA A 51 16.90 22.70 -5.20
C ALA A 51 15.52 23.25 -5.54
N LEU A 52 15.31 23.69 -6.79
CA LEU A 52 14.01 24.17 -7.25
C LEU A 52 12.96 23.05 -7.27
N GLY A 53 13.34 21.86 -7.76
CA GLY A 53 12.45 20.70 -7.74
C GLY A 53 12.06 20.30 -6.32
N PHE A 54 13.03 20.28 -5.40
CA PHE A 54 12.79 19.99 -3.98
C PHE A 54 11.85 21.01 -3.34
N PHE A 55 12.03 22.30 -3.64
CA PHE A 55 11.11 23.35 -3.19
C PHE A 55 9.66 23.11 -3.67
N PHE A 56 9.48 22.77 -4.96
CA PHE A 56 8.14 22.44 -5.47
C PHE A 56 7.56 21.16 -4.85
N VAL A 57 8.39 20.16 -4.53
CA VAL A 57 7.96 18.95 -3.82
C VAL A 57 7.45 19.29 -2.42
N LEU A 58 8.16 20.12 -1.65
CA LEU A 58 7.74 20.54 -0.30
C LEU A 58 6.39 21.28 -0.33
N ILE A 59 6.24 22.23 -1.25
CA ILE A 59 4.97 22.95 -1.41
C ILE A 59 3.85 22.00 -1.82
N GLY A 60 4.10 21.13 -2.80
CA GLY A 60 3.12 20.14 -3.26
C GLY A 60 2.70 19.19 -2.14
N LEU A 61 3.64 18.72 -1.33
CA LEU A 61 3.39 17.83 -0.20
C LEU A 61 2.58 18.55 0.90
N ALA A 62 2.89 19.80 1.21
CA ALA A 62 2.12 20.58 2.17
C ALA A 62 0.66 20.80 1.72
N PHE A 63 0.43 21.17 0.45
CA PHE A 63 -0.92 21.29 -0.09
C PHE A 63 -1.65 19.95 -0.08
N PHE A 64 -0.96 18.87 -0.41
CA PHE A 64 -1.49 17.54 -0.40
C PHE A 64 -1.93 17.10 1.00
N LEU A 65 -1.06 17.23 2.01
CA LEU A 65 -1.37 16.91 3.41
C LEU A 65 -2.52 17.75 3.95
N GLN A 66 -2.53 19.06 3.68
CA GLN A 66 -3.64 19.94 4.06
C GLN A 66 -4.97 19.48 3.42
N GLY A 67 -4.95 19.10 2.15
CA GLY A 67 -6.12 18.56 1.45
C GLY A 67 -6.62 17.27 2.09
N LEU A 68 -5.71 16.36 2.45
CA LEU A 68 -6.02 15.08 3.09
C LEU A 68 -6.67 15.27 4.47
N GLU A 69 -6.08 16.11 5.32
CA GLU A 69 -6.58 16.36 6.68
C GLU A 69 -7.98 16.98 6.68
N GLN A 70 -8.29 17.81 5.68
CA GLN A 70 -9.57 18.52 5.61
C GLN A 70 -10.66 17.73 4.89
N THR A 71 -10.30 16.81 4.00
CA THR A 71 -11.28 16.09 3.17
C THR A 71 -11.32 14.61 3.49
N LEU A 72 -10.20 13.92 3.30
CA LEU A 72 -10.16 12.46 3.28
C LEU A 72 -10.22 11.86 4.69
N PHE A 73 -9.53 12.46 5.65
CA PHE A 73 -9.54 12.01 7.04
C PHE A 73 -10.93 12.14 7.68
N PRO A 74 -11.64 13.29 7.57
CA PRO A 74 -13.02 13.41 8.02
C PRO A 74 -13.97 12.43 7.36
N ILE A 75 -13.85 12.20 6.04
CA ILE A 75 -14.70 11.23 5.34
C ILE A 75 -14.45 9.82 5.87
N GLY A 76 -13.19 9.41 6.03
CA GLY A 76 -12.84 8.10 6.58
C GLY A 76 -13.39 7.88 8.00
N ARG A 77 -13.29 8.90 8.86
CA ARG A 77 -13.87 8.91 10.22
C ARG A 77 -15.38 8.75 10.20
N LEU A 78 -16.08 9.58 9.43
CA LEU A 78 -17.54 9.51 9.32
C LEU A 78 -18.02 8.15 8.81
N MET A 79 -17.33 7.57 7.83
CA MET A 79 -17.68 6.23 7.32
C MET A 79 -17.42 5.15 8.37
N ALA A 80 -16.31 5.23 9.10
CA ALA A 80 -16.03 4.31 10.20
C ALA A 80 -17.08 4.44 11.32
N GLU A 81 -17.44 5.65 11.73
CA GLU A 81 -18.50 5.93 12.71
C GLU A 81 -19.84 5.33 12.29
N GLN A 82 -20.24 5.51 11.02
CA GLN A 82 -21.49 4.96 10.51
C GLN A 82 -21.48 3.43 10.47
N LEU A 83 -20.39 2.82 10.01
CA LEU A 83 -20.26 1.36 9.91
C LEU A 83 -20.06 0.68 11.26
N THR A 84 -19.57 1.41 12.26
CA THR A 84 -19.43 0.93 13.65
C THR A 84 -20.60 1.32 14.55
N ASN A 85 -21.59 2.05 14.03
CA ASN A 85 -22.74 2.50 14.80
C ASN A 85 -23.57 1.29 15.29
N PRO A 86 -23.88 1.19 16.60
CA PRO A 86 -24.66 0.07 17.13
C PRO A 86 -26.04 -0.08 16.48
N THR A 87 -26.70 1.02 16.13
CA THR A 87 -27.99 1.01 15.41
C THR A 87 -27.85 0.43 14.01
N PHE A 88 -26.74 0.71 13.32
CA PHE A 88 -26.44 0.14 12.00
C PHE A 88 -26.13 -1.36 12.08
N ILE A 89 -25.36 -1.76 13.09
CA ILE A 89 -24.93 -3.15 13.30
C ILE A 89 -26.12 -4.05 13.71
N PHE A 90 -26.97 -3.60 14.63
CA PHE A 90 -28.02 -4.43 15.24
C PHE A 90 -29.46 -4.07 14.81
N GLY A 91 -29.66 -3.00 14.04
CA GLY A 91 -30.94 -2.64 13.43
C GLY A 91 -32.01 -2.06 14.39
N LYS A 92 -31.65 -1.68 15.62
CA LYS A 92 -32.55 -1.03 16.61
C LYS A 92 -31.80 0.04 17.41
N GLU A 93 -32.50 1.12 17.80
CA GLU A 93 -32.01 2.06 18.81
C GLU A 93 -31.82 1.29 20.14
N MET A 94 -30.59 1.30 20.68
CA MET A 94 -30.21 0.38 21.75
C MET A 94 -30.32 1.00 23.16
N VAL A 95 -30.90 0.22 24.08
CA VAL A 95 -30.91 0.43 25.54
C VAL A 95 -30.29 -0.82 26.18
N GLY A 96 -28.97 -0.84 26.41
CA GLY A 96 -28.28 -1.92 27.15
C GLY A 96 -26.81 -2.19 26.76
N GLU A 97 -26.05 -2.88 27.64
CA GLU A 97 -24.69 -3.38 27.39
C GLU A 97 -24.75 -4.70 26.59
N PHE A 98 -24.36 -4.66 25.32
CA PHE A 98 -24.09 -5.88 24.55
C PHE A 98 -22.59 -6.12 24.43
N ALA A 99 -22.20 -7.40 24.47
CA ALA A 99 -20.85 -7.82 24.11
C ALA A 99 -20.73 -7.83 22.58
N PHE A 100 -20.07 -6.82 22.03
CA PHE A 100 -19.72 -6.79 20.60
C PHE A 100 -18.92 -8.04 20.21
N THR A 101 -19.33 -8.73 19.15
CA THR A 101 -18.56 -9.82 18.57
C THR A 101 -17.87 -9.32 17.29
N TRP A 102 -16.68 -9.82 17.00
CA TRP A 102 -15.93 -9.41 15.80
C TRP A 102 -16.68 -9.64 14.48
N GLN A 103 -17.67 -10.55 14.48
CA GLN A 103 -18.52 -10.89 13.32
C GLN A 103 -19.48 -9.75 12.95
N ASP A 104 -19.87 -8.94 13.93
CA ASP A 104 -20.83 -7.85 13.77
C ASP A 104 -20.27 -6.73 12.86
N TYR A 105 -18.95 -6.63 12.78
CA TYR A 105 -18.23 -5.63 11.98
C TYR A 105 -17.97 -6.07 10.52
N TYR A 106 -18.69 -7.07 10.01
CA TYR A 106 -18.43 -7.62 8.67
C TYR A 106 -18.48 -6.58 7.55
N TRP A 107 -19.39 -5.59 7.65
CA TRP A 107 -19.45 -4.48 6.69
C TRP A 107 -18.20 -3.61 6.70
N VAL A 108 -17.58 -3.42 7.87
CA VAL A 108 -16.29 -2.71 7.96
C VAL A 108 -15.20 -3.48 7.22
N TYR A 109 -15.18 -4.81 7.32
CA TYR A 109 -14.18 -5.64 6.62
C TYR A 109 -14.36 -5.61 5.11
N ILE A 110 -15.61 -5.65 4.63
CA ILE A 110 -15.95 -5.56 3.20
C ILE A 110 -15.61 -4.16 2.67
N PHE A 111 -15.94 -3.11 3.42
CA PHE A 111 -15.60 -1.75 3.06
C PHE A 111 -14.09 -1.53 2.99
N ALA A 112 -13.36 -2.00 3.99
CA ALA A 112 -11.89 -1.99 4.03
C ALA A 112 -11.29 -2.74 2.83
N PHE A 113 -11.85 -3.89 2.47
CA PHE A 113 -11.45 -4.64 1.28
C PHE A 113 -11.64 -3.81 0.01
N ALA A 114 -12.84 -3.24 -0.17
CA ALA A 114 -13.21 -2.50 -1.38
C ALA A 114 -12.37 -1.24 -1.55
N ILE A 115 -12.13 -0.47 -0.48
CA ILE A 115 -11.26 0.72 -0.50
C ILE A 115 -9.82 0.31 -0.78
N GLY A 116 -9.30 -0.71 -0.10
CA GLY A 116 -7.95 -1.21 -0.32
C GLY A 116 -7.70 -1.65 -1.76
N PHE A 117 -8.64 -2.40 -2.33
CA PHE A 117 -8.60 -2.84 -3.72
C PHE A 117 -8.68 -1.66 -4.69
N SER A 118 -9.66 -0.77 -4.51
CA SER A 118 -9.95 0.32 -5.45
C SER A 118 -8.82 1.35 -5.50
N THR A 119 -8.30 1.75 -4.33
CA THR A 119 -7.18 2.71 -4.23
C THR A 119 -5.91 2.16 -4.87
N THR A 120 -5.61 0.89 -4.60
CA THR A 120 -4.43 0.23 -5.16
C THR A 120 -4.52 0.08 -6.68
N ILE A 121 -5.70 -0.26 -7.24
CA ILE A 121 -5.86 -0.31 -8.70
C ILE A 121 -5.75 1.09 -9.31
N ALA A 122 -6.28 2.12 -8.65
CA ALA A 122 -6.24 3.50 -9.11
C ALA A 122 -4.81 4.10 -9.06
N GLU A 123 -3.90 3.47 -8.33
CA GLU A 123 -2.56 4.01 -8.10
C GLU A 123 -1.70 4.02 -9.39
N PRO A 124 -1.24 5.19 -9.85
CA PRO A 124 -0.39 5.30 -11.04
C PRO A 124 1.01 4.70 -10.86
N SER A 125 1.59 4.76 -9.65
CA SER A 125 2.91 4.17 -9.38
C SER A 125 2.91 2.66 -9.60
N LEU A 126 1.82 1.97 -9.24
CA LEU A 126 1.65 0.54 -9.48
C LEU A 126 1.57 0.21 -10.97
N LEU A 127 0.89 1.04 -11.77
CA LEU A 127 0.86 0.85 -13.21
C LEU A 127 2.27 0.97 -13.81
N ALA A 128 3.07 1.94 -13.36
CA ALA A 128 4.45 2.12 -13.84
C ALA A 128 5.33 0.90 -13.52
N VAL A 129 5.25 0.38 -12.29
CA VAL A 129 5.99 -0.82 -11.87
C VAL A 129 5.53 -2.06 -12.65
N ALA A 130 4.23 -2.20 -12.90
CA ALA A 130 3.69 -3.30 -13.69
C ALA A 130 4.14 -3.28 -15.16
N ILE A 131 4.20 -2.11 -15.78
CA ILE A 131 4.76 -1.94 -17.14
C ILE A 131 6.24 -2.36 -17.16
N LYS A 132 7.02 -1.94 -16.15
CA LYS A 132 8.44 -2.35 -16.04
C LYS A 132 8.60 -3.84 -15.81
N ALA A 133 7.77 -4.45 -14.98
CA ALA A 133 7.77 -5.88 -14.75
C ALA A 133 7.49 -6.68 -16.02
N GLU A 134 6.51 -6.27 -16.83
CA GLU A 134 6.19 -6.93 -18.10
C GLU A 134 7.36 -6.84 -19.09
N GLN A 135 7.97 -5.65 -19.23
CA GLN A 135 9.12 -5.42 -20.11
C GLN A 135 10.33 -6.28 -19.71
N VAL A 136 10.65 -6.33 -18.42
CA VAL A 136 11.84 -7.04 -17.92
C VAL A 136 11.63 -8.56 -17.87
N SER A 137 10.39 -9.02 -17.68
CA SER A 137 10.05 -10.45 -17.66
C SER A 137 9.80 -11.07 -19.04
N GLY A 138 9.88 -10.28 -20.12
CA GLY A 138 9.58 -10.77 -21.47
C GLY A 138 8.12 -11.21 -21.64
N GLY A 139 7.19 -10.58 -20.90
CA GLY A 139 5.76 -10.89 -20.94
C GLY A 139 5.30 -12.04 -20.03
N ALA A 140 6.18 -12.64 -19.22
CA ALA A 140 5.80 -13.67 -18.26
C ALA A 140 4.94 -13.13 -17.09
N ILE A 141 5.07 -11.83 -16.80
CA ILE A 141 4.25 -11.08 -15.84
C ILE A 141 3.39 -10.12 -16.65
N SER A 142 2.07 -10.27 -16.61
CA SER A 142 1.19 -9.33 -17.29
C SER A 142 0.93 -8.09 -16.43
N ILE A 143 0.78 -6.92 -17.06
CA ILE A 143 0.49 -5.65 -16.35
C ILE A 143 -0.74 -5.83 -15.44
N TRP A 144 -1.85 -6.33 -16.00
CA TRP A 144 -3.09 -6.52 -15.25
C TRP A 144 -2.99 -7.61 -14.18
N GLY A 145 -2.23 -8.68 -14.45
CA GLY A 145 -2.03 -9.75 -13.49
C GLY A 145 -1.30 -9.27 -12.25
N LEU A 146 -0.23 -8.49 -12.42
CA LEU A 146 0.50 -7.89 -11.30
C LEU A 146 -0.38 -6.88 -10.55
N ARG A 147 -1.07 -5.99 -11.26
CA ARG A 147 -1.94 -4.97 -10.64
C ARG A 147 -3.04 -5.61 -9.77
N LEU A 148 -3.70 -6.65 -10.28
CA LEU A 148 -4.71 -7.38 -9.52
C LEU A 148 -4.11 -8.13 -8.34
N ALA A 149 -2.94 -8.75 -8.50
CA ALA A 149 -2.27 -9.45 -7.39
C ALA A 149 -1.94 -8.48 -6.25
N VAL A 150 -1.36 -7.31 -6.55
CA VAL A 150 -1.06 -6.28 -5.56
C VAL A 150 -2.35 -5.76 -4.92
N ALA A 151 -3.37 -5.39 -5.72
CA ALA A 151 -4.63 -4.87 -5.20
C ALA A 151 -5.37 -5.86 -4.29
N LEU A 152 -5.38 -7.15 -4.63
CA LEU A 152 -5.93 -8.19 -3.77
C LEU A 152 -5.11 -8.36 -2.49
N GLY A 153 -3.78 -8.29 -2.58
CA GLY A 153 -2.90 -8.30 -1.42
C GLY A 153 -3.23 -7.16 -0.46
N VAL A 154 -3.27 -5.92 -0.96
CA VAL A 154 -3.65 -4.75 -0.16
C VAL A 154 -5.04 -4.91 0.45
N ALA A 155 -6.03 -5.32 -0.34
CA ALA A 155 -7.41 -5.48 0.13
C ALA A 155 -7.52 -6.50 1.28
N ILE A 156 -6.88 -7.66 1.13
CA ILE A 156 -6.84 -8.69 2.18
C ILE A 156 -6.10 -8.18 3.41
N GLY A 157 -4.94 -7.52 3.21
CA GLY A 157 -4.14 -6.96 4.30
C GLY A 157 -4.92 -5.94 5.12
N ILE A 158 -5.57 -4.98 4.46
CA ILE A 158 -6.38 -3.95 5.14
C ILE A 158 -7.58 -4.60 5.82
N SER A 159 -8.31 -5.52 5.20
CA SER A 159 -9.40 -6.22 5.89
C SER A 159 -8.93 -6.97 7.14
N LEU A 160 -7.77 -7.62 7.09
CA LEU A 160 -7.18 -8.30 8.25
C LEU A 160 -6.73 -7.30 9.32
N GLY A 161 -6.13 -6.18 8.92
CA GLY A 161 -5.76 -5.11 9.85
C GLY A 161 -6.97 -4.48 10.53
N THR A 162 -8.06 -4.26 9.79
CA THR A 162 -9.36 -3.82 10.32
C THR A 162 -9.92 -4.82 11.34
N PHE A 163 -9.91 -6.12 11.01
CA PHE A 163 -10.25 -7.18 11.96
C PHE A 163 -9.38 -7.12 13.23
N ARG A 164 -8.09 -6.86 13.07
CA ARG A 164 -7.15 -6.70 14.18
C ARG A 164 -7.46 -5.47 15.05
N ILE A 165 -7.89 -4.35 14.46
CA ILE A 165 -8.32 -3.16 15.21
C ILE A 165 -9.56 -3.49 16.05
N VAL A 166 -10.56 -4.15 15.46
CA VAL A 166 -11.80 -4.53 16.16
C VAL A 166 -11.51 -5.48 17.32
N THR A 167 -10.71 -6.53 17.08
CA THR A 167 -10.42 -7.56 18.09
C THR A 167 -9.38 -7.14 19.12
N GLY A 168 -8.51 -6.17 18.81
CA GLY A 168 -7.47 -5.69 19.72
C GLY A 168 -6.26 -6.60 19.89
N TYR A 169 -6.11 -7.63 19.06
CA TYR A 169 -4.93 -8.51 19.13
C TYR A 169 -3.63 -7.72 18.89
N PRO A 170 -2.50 -8.10 19.49
CA PRO A 170 -1.24 -7.39 19.27
C PRO A 170 -0.76 -7.49 17.81
N ILE A 171 -0.39 -6.35 17.21
CA ILE A 171 0.02 -6.28 15.79
C ILE A 171 1.25 -7.15 15.47
N HIS A 172 2.20 -7.28 16.42
CA HIS A 172 3.46 -7.99 16.18
C HIS A 172 3.25 -9.45 15.78
N TRP A 173 2.23 -10.14 16.28
CA TRP A 173 1.95 -11.52 15.89
C TRP A 173 1.59 -11.65 14.41
N PHE A 174 0.80 -10.73 13.88
CA PHE A 174 0.43 -10.72 12.46
C PHE A 174 1.64 -10.44 11.57
N ILE A 175 2.45 -9.46 11.97
CA ILE A 175 3.65 -9.07 11.20
C ILE A 175 4.69 -10.19 11.22
N ILE A 176 4.96 -10.80 12.38
CA ILE A 176 5.90 -11.93 12.49
C ILE A 176 5.43 -13.09 11.62
N VAL A 177 4.17 -13.50 11.72
CA VAL A 177 3.61 -14.61 10.91
C VAL A 177 3.69 -14.27 9.43
N GLY A 178 3.27 -13.07 9.02
CA GLY A 178 3.32 -12.67 7.62
C GLY A 178 4.75 -12.61 7.07
N TYR A 179 5.73 -12.16 7.84
CA TYR A 179 7.13 -12.19 7.40
C TYR A 179 7.72 -13.60 7.37
N ILE A 180 7.32 -14.50 8.25
CA ILE A 180 7.67 -15.92 8.13
C ILE A 180 7.17 -16.48 6.79
N PHE A 181 5.92 -16.17 6.41
CA PHE A 181 5.39 -16.53 5.09
C PHE A 181 6.21 -15.92 3.94
N VAL A 182 6.54 -14.63 4.03
CA VAL A 182 7.37 -13.94 3.02
C VAL A 182 8.73 -14.60 2.86
N VAL A 183 9.41 -14.91 3.98
CA VAL A 183 10.72 -15.57 3.98
C VAL A 183 10.64 -16.94 3.34
N ILE A 184 9.63 -17.75 3.71
CA ILE A 184 9.39 -19.06 3.10
C ILE A 184 9.15 -18.93 1.60
N GLN A 185 8.23 -18.05 1.17
CA GLN A 185 7.94 -17.82 -0.25
C GLN A 185 9.16 -17.35 -1.03
N THR A 186 10.04 -16.55 -0.42
CA THR A 186 11.27 -16.04 -1.05
C THR A 186 12.21 -17.18 -1.47
N PHE A 187 12.28 -18.29 -0.73
CA PHE A 187 13.07 -19.46 -1.12
C PHE A 187 12.53 -20.18 -2.36
N TYR A 188 11.22 -20.08 -2.62
CA TYR A 188 10.55 -20.74 -3.74
C TYR A 188 10.24 -19.80 -4.91
N ALA A 189 10.36 -18.49 -4.73
CA ALA A 189 10.02 -17.51 -5.75
C ALA A 189 11.15 -17.35 -6.78
N PRO A 190 10.82 -17.02 -8.04
CA PRO A 190 11.82 -16.73 -9.06
C PRO A 190 12.63 -15.49 -8.65
N LYS A 191 13.96 -15.54 -8.79
CA LYS A 191 14.88 -14.46 -8.35
C LYS A 191 14.54 -13.10 -8.95
N MET A 192 13.99 -13.06 -10.16
CA MET A 192 13.59 -11.83 -10.85
C MET A 192 12.39 -11.13 -10.18
N ILE A 193 11.53 -11.91 -9.50
CA ILE A 193 10.28 -11.42 -8.90
C ILE A 193 10.51 -10.87 -7.50
N VAL A 194 11.46 -11.45 -6.74
CA VAL A 194 11.65 -11.08 -5.34
C VAL A 194 11.84 -9.55 -5.19
N PRO A 195 12.74 -8.88 -5.95
CA PRO A 195 12.85 -7.42 -5.87
C PRO A 195 11.54 -6.69 -6.20
N LEU A 196 10.83 -7.17 -7.23
CA LEU A 196 9.55 -6.60 -7.65
C LEU A 196 8.45 -6.75 -6.58
N ALA A 197 8.41 -7.89 -5.87
CA ALA A 197 7.44 -8.13 -4.81
C ALA A 197 7.69 -7.20 -3.62
N TYR A 198 8.95 -7.01 -3.22
CA TYR A 198 9.33 -6.09 -2.15
C TYR A 198 9.10 -4.63 -2.54
N ASP A 199 9.39 -4.26 -3.80
CA ASP A 199 9.09 -2.93 -4.34
C ASP A 199 7.57 -2.69 -4.38
N SER A 200 6.78 -3.71 -4.71
CA SER A 200 5.31 -3.60 -4.73
C SER A 200 4.72 -3.27 -3.35
N GLY A 201 5.35 -3.68 -2.25
CA GLY A 201 4.95 -3.27 -0.90
C GLY A 201 5.26 -1.80 -0.57
N GLY A 202 6.29 -1.23 -1.21
CA GLY A 202 6.61 0.21 -1.15
C GLY A 202 5.76 1.04 -2.13
N VAL A 203 5.35 0.45 -3.25
CA VAL A 203 4.41 1.08 -4.19
C VAL A 203 3.06 1.32 -3.52
N THR A 204 2.62 0.48 -2.58
CA THR A 204 1.34 0.64 -1.88
C THR A 204 1.41 1.65 -0.75
N THR A 205 2.60 2.18 -0.42
CA THR A 205 2.77 3.33 0.47
C THR A 205 2.73 4.68 -0.25
N SER A 206 2.20 4.68 -1.47
CA SER A 206 2.09 5.82 -2.37
C SER A 206 1.04 6.85 -1.97
N THR A 207 0.99 7.91 -2.78
CA THR A 207 0.16 9.09 -2.59
C THR A 207 -1.34 8.80 -2.49
N VAL A 208 -1.91 7.82 -3.20
CA VAL A 208 -3.37 7.59 -3.12
C VAL A 208 -3.70 6.65 -1.97
N THR A 209 -3.02 5.51 -1.86
CA THR A 209 -3.44 4.45 -0.93
C THR A 209 -3.22 4.82 0.54
N VAL A 210 -2.04 5.33 0.92
CA VAL A 210 -1.73 5.57 2.35
C VAL A 210 -2.70 6.51 3.04
N PRO A 211 -3.03 7.68 2.47
CA PRO A 211 -3.91 8.61 3.17
C PRO A 211 -5.32 8.07 3.37
N LEU A 212 -5.87 7.32 2.39
CA LEU A 212 -7.17 6.66 2.55
C LEU A 212 -7.12 5.57 3.62
N VAL A 213 -6.05 4.77 3.63
CA VAL A 213 -5.87 3.70 4.62
C VAL A 213 -5.67 4.27 6.01
N ALA A 214 -4.89 5.35 6.15
CA ALA A 214 -4.69 6.05 7.40
C ALA A 214 -5.99 6.68 7.90
N ALA A 215 -6.78 7.31 7.02
CA ALA A 215 -8.10 7.86 7.35
C ALA A 215 -9.04 6.78 7.92
N LEU A 216 -9.11 5.63 7.25
CA LEU A 216 -9.91 4.50 7.68
C LEU A 216 -9.42 3.92 9.02
N GLY A 217 -8.11 3.67 9.13
CA GLY A 217 -7.51 3.09 10.32
C GLY A 217 -7.66 4.00 11.54
N LEU A 218 -7.39 5.29 11.37
CA LEU A 218 -7.55 6.30 12.42
C LEU A 218 -9.00 6.42 12.85
N GLY A 219 -9.93 6.56 11.89
CA GLY A 219 -11.35 6.64 12.18
C GLY A 219 -11.88 5.41 12.91
N LEU A 220 -11.47 4.22 12.50
CA LEU A 220 -11.89 2.99 13.16
C LEU A 220 -11.29 2.85 14.57
N ALA A 221 -10.03 3.22 14.75
CA ALA A 221 -9.38 3.18 16.05
C ALA A 221 -9.95 4.22 17.03
N GLU A 222 -10.50 5.33 16.54
CA GLU A 222 -11.18 6.33 17.37
C GLU A 222 -12.60 5.90 17.78
N THR A 223 -13.29 5.10 16.96
CA THR A 223 -14.66 4.66 17.23
C THR A 223 -14.77 3.35 17.98
N VAL A 224 -13.75 2.48 17.90
CA VAL A 224 -13.71 1.22 18.64
C VAL A 224 -13.15 1.46 20.05
N PRO A 225 -13.90 1.16 21.13
CA PRO A 225 -13.44 1.41 22.49
C PRO A 225 -12.13 0.69 22.83
N GLY A 226 -11.23 1.39 23.54
CA GLY A 226 -9.96 0.82 24.00
C GLY A 226 -8.89 0.66 22.93
N ARG A 227 -9.01 1.39 21.81
CA ARG A 227 -8.02 1.40 20.72
C ARG A 227 -7.22 2.70 20.68
N SER A 228 -5.99 2.58 20.21
CA SER A 228 -5.07 3.70 20.02
C SER A 228 -5.02 4.05 18.54
N ALA A 229 -5.40 5.28 18.21
CA ALA A 229 -5.20 5.89 16.90
C ALA A 229 -3.79 5.63 16.33
N LEU A 230 -2.77 5.78 17.17
CA LEU A 230 -1.37 5.68 16.76
C LEU A 230 -0.93 4.24 16.53
N ILE A 231 -1.18 3.32 17.46
CA ILE A 231 -0.72 1.93 17.32
C ILE A 231 -1.65 1.14 16.40
N ASP A 232 -2.96 1.31 16.55
CA ASP A 232 -3.97 0.52 15.86
C ASP A 232 -4.33 1.10 14.50
N GLY A 233 -4.52 2.42 14.42
CA GLY A 233 -4.86 3.10 13.18
C GLY A 233 -3.72 3.10 12.16
N PHE A 234 -2.55 3.62 12.51
CA PHE A 234 -1.38 3.60 11.61
C PHE A 234 -0.85 2.19 11.35
N GLY A 235 -1.06 1.25 12.28
CA GLY A 235 -0.69 -0.16 12.10
C GLY A 235 -1.30 -0.80 10.85
N LEU A 236 -2.42 -0.25 10.33
CA LEU A 236 -3.06 -0.69 9.09
C LEU A 236 -2.15 -0.55 7.86
N ILE A 237 -1.24 0.44 7.85
CA ILE A 237 -0.27 0.65 6.76
C ILE A 237 0.70 -0.55 6.67
N ALA A 238 1.11 -1.12 7.81
CA ALA A 238 2.00 -2.28 7.81
C ALA A 238 1.37 -3.48 7.09
N PHE A 239 0.06 -3.70 7.24
CA PHE A 239 -0.65 -4.73 6.51
C PHE A 239 -0.76 -4.41 5.01
N ALA A 240 -1.03 -3.15 4.68
CA ALA A 240 -1.09 -2.68 3.29
C ALA A 240 0.26 -2.80 2.55
N SER A 241 1.39 -2.84 3.26
CA SER A 241 2.71 -3.10 2.67
C SER A 241 3.09 -4.58 2.66
N LEU A 242 2.74 -5.35 3.68
CA LEU A 242 3.16 -6.75 3.82
C LEU A 242 2.44 -7.70 2.87
N PHE A 243 1.12 -7.59 2.76
CA PHE A 243 0.32 -8.53 1.98
C PHE A 243 0.52 -8.45 0.46
N PRO A 244 0.80 -7.29 -0.15
CA PRO A 244 1.22 -7.22 -1.54
C PRO A 244 2.44 -8.08 -1.86
N ILE A 245 3.43 -8.10 -0.97
CA ILE A 245 4.65 -8.90 -1.13
C ILE A 245 4.26 -10.39 -1.24
N ILE A 246 3.43 -10.86 -0.30
CA ILE A 246 2.91 -12.24 -0.26
C ILE A 246 2.14 -12.58 -1.54
N SER A 247 1.23 -11.70 -1.94
CA SER A 247 0.34 -11.88 -3.10
C SER A 247 1.10 -11.87 -4.42
N VAL A 248 2.07 -10.97 -4.59
CA VAL A 248 2.92 -10.90 -5.80
C VAL A 248 3.80 -12.13 -5.93
N MET A 249 4.41 -12.59 -4.84
CA MET A 249 5.21 -13.82 -4.87
C MET A 249 4.35 -15.03 -5.23
N ALA A 250 3.14 -15.14 -4.66
CA ALA A 250 2.20 -16.21 -5.00
C ALA A 250 1.78 -16.14 -6.49
N TYR A 251 1.42 -14.96 -6.98
CA TYR A 251 1.07 -14.74 -8.39
C TYR A 251 2.19 -15.18 -9.32
N ALA A 252 3.43 -14.81 -9.01
CA ALA A 252 4.54 -15.10 -9.89
C ALA A 252 4.94 -16.58 -9.89
N GLN A 253 4.90 -17.25 -8.73
CA GLN A 253 5.09 -18.71 -8.66
C GLN A 253 4.05 -19.43 -9.53
N ILE A 254 2.78 -18.98 -9.49
CA ILE A 254 1.71 -19.52 -10.32
C ILE A 254 1.96 -19.23 -11.81
N SER A 255 2.39 -18.01 -12.16
CA SER A 255 2.65 -17.62 -13.56
C SER A 255 3.83 -18.39 -14.16
N GLU A 256 4.91 -18.55 -13.41
CA GLU A 256 6.08 -19.34 -13.84
C GLU A 256 5.70 -20.80 -14.02
N TYR A 257 4.99 -21.40 -13.07
CA TYR A 257 4.52 -22.78 -13.18
C TYR A 257 3.67 -23.01 -14.44
N ARG A 258 2.75 -22.08 -14.75
CA ARG A 258 1.93 -22.13 -15.98
C ARG A 258 2.78 -22.02 -17.24
N THR A 259 3.78 -21.14 -17.22
CA THR A 259 4.69 -20.92 -18.36
C THR A 259 5.54 -22.17 -18.63
N LEU A 260 6.15 -22.75 -17.59
CA LEU A 260 6.94 -23.98 -17.71
C LEU A 260 6.09 -25.16 -18.19
N LYS A 261 4.86 -25.30 -17.67
CA LYS A 261 3.92 -26.33 -18.13
C LYS A 261 3.56 -26.16 -19.60
N ALA A 262 3.28 -24.93 -20.04
CA ALA A 262 2.97 -24.65 -21.44
C ALA A 262 4.15 -24.94 -22.38
N GLN A 263 5.38 -24.64 -21.94
CA GLN A 263 6.60 -24.96 -22.69
C GLN A 263 6.81 -26.48 -22.81
N ARG A 264 6.59 -27.25 -21.74
CA ARG A 264 6.67 -28.72 -21.77
C ARG A 264 5.67 -29.32 -22.77
N ILE A 265 4.41 -28.90 -22.71
CA ILE A 265 3.37 -29.37 -23.64
C ILE A 265 3.73 -29.02 -25.10
N ARG A 266 4.30 -27.85 -25.35
CA ARG A 266 4.78 -27.48 -26.70
C ARG A 266 5.97 -28.32 -27.16
N ALA A 267 6.87 -28.70 -26.25
CA ALA A 267 8.00 -29.56 -26.57
C ALA A 267 7.54 -31.00 -26.88
N GLU A 268 6.59 -31.53 -26.12
CA GLU A 268 5.98 -32.85 -26.34
C GLU A 268 5.19 -32.92 -27.66
N ASN A 269 4.59 -31.81 -28.10
CA ASN A 269 3.83 -31.73 -29.35
C ASN A 269 4.65 -31.29 -30.56
N ARG A 270 5.98 -31.14 -30.45
CA ARG A 270 6.81 -30.90 -31.64
C ARG A 270 6.80 -32.16 -32.51
N PRO A 271 6.39 -32.09 -33.78
CA PRO A 271 6.56 -33.21 -34.69
C PRO A 271 8.05 -33.57 -34.74
N ASN A 272 8.37 -34.87 -34.70
CA ASN A 272 9.70 -35.34 -35.03
C ASN A 272 9.98 -34.95 -36.49
N GLU A 273 10.64 -33.81 -36.71
CA GLU A 273 11.27 -33.55 -38.01
C GLU A 273 12.30 -34.67 -38.22
N PRO A 274 12.17 -35.48 -39.29
CA PRO A 274 13.18 -36.46 -39.60
C PRO A 274 14.50 -35.72 -39.81
N GLU A 275 15.56 -36.16 -39.12
CA GLU A 275 16.92 -35.73 -39.39
C GLU A 275 17.15 -35.86 -40.91
N LEU A 276 17.24 -34.71 -41.58
CA LEU A 276 17.67 -34.64 -42.97
C LEU A 276 19.09 -35.19 -42.99
N ASP A 277 19.16 -36.42 -43.49
CA ASP A 277 20.35 -37.19 -43.79
C ASP A 277 21.45 -36.25 -44.31
N LYS A 278 22.52 -36.10 -43.52
CA LYS A 278 23.68 -35.32 -43.93
C LYS A 278 24.32 -36.06 -45.10
N PRO A 279 24.42 -35.46 -46.29
CA PRO A 279 25.13 -36.11 -47.38
C PRO A 279 26.59 -36.29 -46.97
N HIS A 280 27.05 -37.54 -47.15
CA HIS A 280 28.40 -38.07 -46.86
C HIS A 280 29.55 -37.15 -47.30
#